data_AF-A0A3C2A3C9-F1
#
_entry.id   AF-A0A3C2A3C9-F1
#
_cell.length_a   1.000
_cell.length_b   1.000
_cell.length_c   1.000
_cell.angle_alpha   90.00
_cell.angle_beta   90.00
_cell.angle_gamma   90.00
#
_symmetry.space_group_name_H-M   'P 1'
#
loop_
_entity.id
_entity.type
_entity.pdbx_description
1 polymer ?
#
loop_
_entity_poly.entity_id
_entity_poly.type
_entity_poly.pdbx_seq_one_letter_code
_entity_poly.pdbx_strand_id
1 'polypeptide(L)'
;MLPHRLLLAALLGLVSVQGALAQRDRSVPNFAGDNPFNRPDNEFLQTQWWLGFKGGLNLTEPVLLQSQYVFSPIDYEADRNASVYDAWSEPAFHLGLDITFYHKGMSIGFQPNYRQQAYTYQTDLSWAGDAESERLSVTYRHRDAVDYIE
;
A
#
# COMPACT_ATOMS: atom_id res chain seq x y z
N MET A 1 18.61 9.51 -22.35
CA MET A 1 18.22 8.56 -21.28
C MET A 1 18.56 9.22 -19.94
N LEU A 2 17.59 9.87 -19.31
CA LEU A 2 17.79 10.50 -17.99
C LEU A 2 17.67 9.42 -16.90
N PRO A 3 18.57 9.37 -15.90
CA PRO A 3 18.53 8.32 -14.89
C PRO A 3 17.33 8.53 -13.95
N HIS A 4 16.53 7.47 -13.76
CA HIS A 4 15.31 7.48 -12.95
C HIS A 4 15.51 7.96 -11.50
N ARG A 5 16.75 7.94 -11.01
CA ARG A 5 17.14 8.46 -9.70
C ARG A 5 17.02 9.98 -9.57
N LEU A 6 17.16 10.74 -10.67
CA LEU A 6 16.97 12.20 -10.66
C LEU A 6 15.48 12.60 -10.62
N LEU A 7 14.60 11.75 -11.14
CA LEU A 7 13.15 12.01 -11.19
C LEU A 7 12.49 11.83 -9.81
N LEU A 8 12.99 10.88 -9.01
CA LEU A 8 12.53 10.66 -7.63
C LEU A 8 12.95 11.80 -6.68
N ALA A 9 14.16 12.34 -6.85
CA ALA A 9 14.64 13.49 -6.10
C ALA A 9 13.88 14.78 -6.46
N ALA A 10 13.51 14.96 -7.73
CA ALA A 10 12.68 16.08 -8.17
C ALA A 10 11.24 16.00 -7.61
N LEU A 11 10.68 14.80 -7.47
CA LEU A 11 9.33 14.60 -6.89
C LEU A 11 9.29 14.90 -5.38
N LEU A 12 10.34 14.50 -4.63
CA LEU A 12 10.46 14.80 -3.19
C LEU A 12 10.73 16.29 -2.91
N GLY A 13 11.38 17.00 -3.84
CA GLY A 13 11.56 18.45 -3.76
C GLY A 13 10.27 19.25 -4.00
N LEU A 14 9.32 18.73 -4.79
CA LEU A 14 8.08 19.44 -5.12
C LEU A 14 7.04 19.44 -3.99
N VAL A 15 7.07 18.47 -3.08
CA VAL A 15 6.14 18.40 -1.94
C VAL A 15 6.58 19.32 -0.78
N SER A 16 7.88 19.61 -0.65
CA SER A 16 8.40 20.46 0.44
C SER A 16 8.26 21.97 0.19
N VAL A 17 7.93 22.41 -1.03
CA VAL A 17 7.83 23.85 -1.38
C VAL A 17 6.43 24.44 -1.13
N GLN A 18 5.40 23.61 -0.95
CA GLN A 18 4.03 24.14 -0.72
C GLN A 18 3.87 24.81 0.65
N GLY A 19 4.63 24.41 1.67
CA GLY A 19 4.61 25.03 2.99
C GLY A 19 5.32 26.40 3.06
N ALA A 20 6.36 26.61 2.23
CA ALA A 20 7.20 27.81 2.30
C ALA A 20 6.64 29.01 1.51
N LEU A 21 5.77 28.78 0.52
CA LEU A 21 5.15 29.87 -0.25
C LEU A 21 3.87 30.44 0.41
N ALA A 22 3.39 29.85 1.50
CA ALA A 22 2.19 30.31 2.22
C ALA A 22 2.46 31.42 3.26
N GLN A 23 3.73 31.72 3.59
CA GLN A 23 4.10 32.83 4.48
C GLN A 23 4.97 33.85 3.76
N ARG A 24 4.40 34.50 2.72
CA ARG A 24 4.96 35.77 2.26
C ARG A 24 4.39 36.87 3.14
N ASP A 25 5.19 37.30 4.11
CA ASP A 25 4.95 38.49 4.91
C ASP A 25 4.75 39.70 3.98
N ARG A 26 3.48 40.01 3.71
CA ARG A 26 3.08 41.26 3.07
C ARG A 26 2.73 42.18 4.21
N SER A 27 3.53 43.23 4.40
CA SER A 27 3.10 44.43 5.13
C SER A 27 1.88 45.02 4.40
N VAL A 28 0.69 44.61 4.82
CA VAL A 28 -0.57 45.08 4.25
C VAL A 28 -0.84 46.49 4.81
N PRO A 29 -1.27 47.48 3.99
CA PRO A 29 -1.68 48.77 4.51
C PRO A 29 -2.80 48.58 5.52
N ASN A 30 -2.76 49.35 6.60
CA ASN A 30 -3.72 49.28 7.70
C ASN A 30 -5.07 49.86 7.24
N PHE A 31 -5.84 49.05 6.52
CA PHE A 31 -7.26 49.29 6.32
C PHE A 31 -7.96 48.88 7.61
N ALA A 32 -8.29 49.87 8.44
CA ALA A 32 -9.23 49.73 9.55
C ALA A 32 -10.65 49.46 8.99
N GLY A 33 -10.81 48.30 8.37
CA GLY A 33 -12.07 47.64 8.11
C GLY A 33 -12.00 46.34 8.89
N ASP A 34 -12.95 46.15 9.79
CA ASP A 34 -13.09 45.02 10.70
C ASP A 34 -13.02 43.70 9.91
N ASN A 35 -11.81 43.15 9.79
CA ASN A 35 -11.56 41.98 8.96
C ASN A 35 -12.03 40.77 9.77
N PRO A 36 -13.13 40.10 9.40
CA PRO A 36 -13.75 39.07 10.24
C PRO A 36 -12.81 37.88 10.50
N PHE A 37 -11.73 37.76 9.74
CA PHE A 37 -10.69 36.74 9.90
C PHE A 37 -9.64 37.04 10.98
N ASN A 38 -9.52 38.30 11.46
CA ASN A 38 -8.57 38.71 12.50
C ASN A 38 -9.20 38.82 13.90
N ARG A 39 -10.45 38.37 14.07
CA ARG A 39 -11.10 38.31 15.37
C ARG A 39 -10.64 37.05 16.12
N PRO A 40 -10.08 37.15 17.34
CA PRO A 40 -9.65 35.99 18.16
C PRO A 40 -10.78 34.99 18.48
N ASP A 41 -12.01 35.42 18.23
CA ASP A 41 -13.30 34.79 18.45
C ASP A 41 -13.92 34.19 17.18
N ASN A 42 -13.13 33.99 16.12
CA ASN A 42 -13.60 33.30 14.91
C ASN A 42 -13.90 31.81 15.20
N GLU A 43 -15.16 31.52 15.57
CA GLU A 43 -15.68 30.19 15.93
C GLU A 43 -15.37 29.13 14.88
N PHE A 44 -15.31 29.51 13.60
CA PHE A 44 -14.95 28.63 12.50
C PHE A 44 -13.53 28.10 12.61
N LEU A 45 -12.56 28.96 12.96
CA LEU A 45 -11.18 28.53 13.13
C LEU A 45 -11.00 27.69 14.40
N GLN A 46 -11.91 27.82 15.37
CA GLN A 46 -11.88 27.04 16.61
C GLN A 46 -12.34 25.60 16.43
N THR A 47 -13.20 25.29 15.44
CA THR A 47 -13.73 23.93 15.23
C THR A 47 -13.66 23.54 13.76
N GLN A 48 -12.86 22.53 13.44
CA GLN A 48 -12.63 22.12 12.05
C GLN A 48 -12.73 20.61 11.92
N TRP A 49 -13.22 20.17 10.76
CA TRP A 49 -13.24 18.76 10.36
C TRP A 49 -12.39 18.61 9.10
N TRP A 50 -11.50 17.62 9.13
CA TRP A 50 -10.67 17.25 7.99
C TRP A 50 -11.07 15.85 7.56
N LEU A 51 -11.30 15.68 6.26
CA LEU A 51 -11.59 14.41 5.65
C LEU A 51 -10.54 14.16 4.57
N GLY A 52 -9.72 13.14 4.78
CA GLY A 52 -8.72 12.67 3.84
C GLY A 52 -9.10 11.29 3.28
N PHE A 53 -8.73 11.05 2.03
CA PHE A 53 -8.79 9.74 1.41
C PHE A 53 -7.40 9.37 0.91
N LYS A 54 -6.95 8.17 1.22
CA LYS A 54 -5.69 7.59 0.73
C LYS A 54 -6.02 6.30 -0.02
N GLY A 55 -5.33 6.06 -1.13
CA GLY A 55 -5.52 4.84 -1.90
C GLY A 55 -4.34 4.57 -2.80
N GLY A 56 -4.09 3.29 -3.06
CA GLY A 56 -3.00 2.89 -3.93
C GLY A 56 -3.03 1.41 -4.27
N LEU A 57 -2.30 1.08 -5.34
CA LEU A 57 -2.05 -0.30 -5.75
C LEU A 57 -0.65 -0.70 -5.29
N ASN A 58 -0.48 -1.97 -4.92
CA ASN A 58 0.79 -2.58 -4.63
C ASN A 58 0.93 -3.88 -5.40
N LEU A 59 2.16 -4.17 -5.81
CA LEU A 59 2.54 -5.50 -6.27
C LEU A 59 3.34 -6.15 -5.15
N THR A 60 3.12 -7.43 -4.95
CA THR A 60 3.71 -8.22 -3.87
C THR A 60 4.64 -9.27 -4.47
N GLU A 61 5.83 -9.38 -3.88
CA GLU A 61 6.75 -10.49 -4.09
C GLU A 61 6.80 -11.30 -2.79
N PRO A 62 6.19 -12.50 -2.76
CA PRO A 62 6.23 -13.34 -1.57
C PRO A 62 7.66 -13.86 -1.37
N VAL A 63 8.26 -13.55 -0.22
CA VAL A 63 9.53 -14.16 0.20
C VAL A 63 9.21 -15.39 1.03
N LEU A 64 9.55 -16.57 0.51
CA LEU A 64 9.33 -17.84 1.20
C LEU A 64 10.28 -17.97 2.39
N LEU A 65 9.76 -17.89 3.61
CA LEU A 65 10.55 -18.08 4.84
C LEU A 65 10.70 -19.56 5.20
N GLN A 66 9.64 -20.34 4.99
CA GLN A 66 9.62 -21.79 5.25
C GLN A 66 8.57 -22.44 4.35
N SER A 67 8.94 -23.51 3.64
CA SER A 67 7.99 -24.36 2.91
C SER A 67 7.38 -25.38 3.87
N GLN A 68 6.06 -25.38 4.01
CA GLN A 68 5.34 -26.46 4.69
C GLN A 68 4.51 -27.20 3.65
N TYR A 69 4.65 -28.53 3.63
CA TYR A 69 3.91 -29.38 2.70
C TYR A 69 2.84 -30.14 3.49
N VAL A 70 1.58 -30.07 3.02
CA VAL A 70 0.47 -30.87 3.57
C VAL A 70 0.64 -32.36 3.22
N PHE A 71 1.34 -32.63 2.11
CA PHE A 71 1.64 -33.97 1.63
C PHE A 71 3.16 -34.16 1.54
N SER A 72 3.69 -35.16 2.25
CA SER A 72 5.06 -35.63 2.08
C SER A 72 5.06 -36.82 1.13
N PRO A 73 5.80 -36.79 0.02
CA PRO A 73 5.97 -37.97 -0.81
C PRO A 73 6.69 -39.07 -0.01
N ILE A 74 6.29 -40.32 -0.24
CA ILE A 74 6.80 -41.50 0.49
C ILE A 74 7.91 -42.20 -0.33
N ASP A 75 7.96 -41.89 -1.62
CA ASP A 75 8.57 -42.68 -2.68
C ASP A 75 9.46 -41.84 -3.62
N TYR A 76 9.56 -40.53 -3.41
CA TYR A 76 10.48 -39.65 -4.15
C TYR A 76 10.96 -38.46 -3.31
N GLU A 77 12.10 -37.88 -3.72
CA GLU A 77 12.73 -36.76 -2.99
C GLU A 77 11.86 -35.50 -3.00
N ALA A 78 11.76 -34.85 -1.84
CA ALA A 78 10.93 -33.66 -1.61
C ALA A 78 11.28 -32.48 -2.54
N ASP A 79 12.51 -32.39 -3.02
CA ASP A 79 12.99 -31.33 -3.93
C ASP A 79 12.30 -31.38 -5.30
N ARG A 80 11.70 -32.50 -5.69
CA ARG A 80 10.90 -32.62 -6.92
C ARG A 80 9.50 -32.01 -6.82
N ASN A 81 9.07 -31.59 -5.61
CA ASN A 81 7.77 -30.97 -5.34
C ASN A 81 7.89 -29.47 -4.98
N ALA A 82 8.99 -28.81 -5.33
CA ALA A 82 9.19 -27.41 -4.98
C ALA A 82 8.09 -26.51 -5.58
N SER A 83 7.34 -25.82 -4.71
CA SER A 83 6.37 -24.81 -5.13
C SER A 83 7.09 -23.59 -5.69
N VAL A 84 6.73 -23.18 -6.90
CA VAL A 84 7.20 -21.96 -7.54
C VAL A 84 6.21 -20.84 -7.19
N TYR A 85 6.71 -19.77 -6.60
CA TYR A 85 5.90 -18.60 -6.25
C TYR A 85 6.00 -17.55 -7.36
N ASP A 86 4.85 -17.09 -7.86
CA ASP A 86 4.80 -16.09 -8.93
C ASP A 86 5.05 -14.69 -8.34
N ALA A 87 6.27 -14.16 -8.51
CA ALA A 87 6.61 -12.81 -8.08
C ALA A 87 5.91 -11.73 -8.92
N TRP A 88 5.42 -10.65 -8.27
CA TRP A 88 4.82 -9.48 -8.93
C TRP A 88 3.59 -9.77 -9.80
N SER A 89 2.93 -10.91 -9.59
CA SER A 89 1.87 -11.42 -10.46
C SER A 89 0.49 -10.88 -10.15
N GLU A 90 0.19 -10.63 -8.87
CA GLU A 90 -1.13 -10.22 -8.41
C GLU A 90 -1.11 -8.75 -7.93
N PRO A 91 -1.94 -7.87 -8.52
CA PRO A 91 -2.16 -6.54 -7.98
C PRO A 91 -2.97 -6.62 -6.70
N ALA A 92 -2.46 -5.98 -5.66
CA ALA A 92 -3.14 -5.74 -4.41
C ALA A 92 -3.47 -4.23 -4.28
N PHE A 93 -4.33 -3.89 -3.34
CA PHE A 93 -4.73 -2.50 -3.12
C PHE A 93 -4.91 -2.16 -1.65
N HIS A 94 -4.84 -0.87 -1.35
CA HIS A 94 -5.16 -0.32 -0.04
C HIS A 94 -6.01 0.94 -0.19
N LEU A 95 -6.93 1.13 0.75
CA LEU A 95 -7.84 2.26 0.83
C LEU A 95 -7.92 2.72 2.27
N GLY A 96 -7.70 3.99 2.55
CA GLY A 96 -7.83 4.52 3.89
C GLY A 96 -8.61 5.82 3.92
N LEU A 97 -9.27 6.03 5.04
CA LEU A 97 -9.97 7.24 5.39
C LEU A 97 -9.18 7.94 6.50
N ASP A 98 -9.12 9.27 6.47
CA ASP A 98 -8.61 10.08 7.57
C ASP A 98 -9.72 11.03 8.01
N ILE A 99 -10.16 10.92 9.26
CA ILE A 99 -11.12 11.82 9.87
C ILE A 99 -10.42 12.49 11.03
N THR A 100 -10.16 13.79 10.92
CA THR A 100 -9.57 14.57 12.01
C THR A 100 -10.52 15.67 12.45
N PHE A 101 -10.87 15.64 13.73
CA PHE A 101 -11.64 16.68 14.41
C PHE A 101 -10.69 17.57 15.19
N TYR A 102 -10.74 18.87 14.94
CA TYR A 102 -10.02 19.90 15.67
C TYR A 102 -11.00 20.75 16.47
N HIS A 103 -10.71 20.96 17.75
CA HIS A 103 -11.42 21.92 18.59
C HIS A 103 -10.48 22.64 19.56
N LYS A 104 -10.42 23.97 19.47
CA LYS A 104 -9.73 24.86 20.43
C LYS A 104 -8.31 24.40 20.81
N GLY A 105 -7.49 24.05 19.82
CA GLY A 105 -6.09 23.64 20.02
C GLY A 105 -5.89 22.14 20.28
N MET A 106 -6.97 21.35 20.37
CA MET A 106 -6.91 19.90 20.46
C MET A 106 -7.35 19.25 19.14
N SER A 107 -6.70 18.14 18.76
CA SER A 107 -7.09 17.33 17.60
C SER A 107 -7.27 15.88 17.99
N ILE A 108 -8.32 15.24 17.48
CA ILE A 108 -8.56 13.80 17.58
C ILE A 108 -8.72 13.26 16.16
N GLY A 109 -7.92 12.26 15.81
CA GLY A 109 -7.92 11.62 14.50
C GLY A 109 -8.39 10.17 14.57
N PHE A 110 -9.12 9.74 13.56
CA PHE A 110 -9.48 8.36 13.31
C PHE A 110 -9.14 8.00 11.86
N GLN A 111 -8.36 6.94 11.66
CA GLN A 111 -7.75 6.64 10.37
C GLN A 111 -7.93 5.17 9.94
N PRO A 112 -9.17 4.71 9.69
CA PRO A 112 -9.39 3.33 9.29
C PRO A 112 -8.74 3.07 7.93
N ASN A 113 -8.10 1.92 7.81
CA ASN A 113 -7.37 1.53 6.63
C ASN A 113 -7.73 0.10 6.24
N TYR A 114 -8.22 -0.07 5.03
CA TYR A 114 -8.45 -1.34 4.39
C TYR A 114 -7.23 -1.71 3.56
N ARG A 115 -6.72 -2.92 3.75
CA ARG A 115 -5.61 -3.45 2.96
C ARG A 115 -5.92 -4.85 2.45
N GLN A 116 -5.66 -5.05 1.17
CA GLN A 116 -5.61 -6.36 0.54
C GLN A 116 -4.14 -6.75 0.31
N GLN A 117 -3.84 -8.03 0.51
CA GLN A 117 -2.59 -8.67 0.10
C GLN A 117 -2.95 -9.90 -0.74
N ALA A 118 -2.34 -10.05 -1.90
CA ALA A 118 -2.59 -11.19 -2.79
C ALA A 118 -1.27 -11.83 -3.23
N TYR A 119 -1.25 -13.15 -3.37
CA TYR A 119 -0.13 -13.89 -3.94
C TYR A 119 -0.62 -15.18 -4.59
N THR A 120 0.15 -15.67 -5.56
CA THR A 120 -0.14 -16.90 -6.30
C THR A 120 1.07 -17.82 -6.24
N TYR A 121 0.84 -19.12 -6.03
CA TYR A 121 1.87 -20.15 -6.16
C TYR A 121 1.40 -21.25 -7.10
N GLN A 122 2.37 -21.87 -7.76
CA GLN A 122 2.17 -22.98 -8.69
C GLN A 122 3.09 -24.14 -8.31
N THR A 123 2.54 -25.35 -8.30
CA THR A 123 3.30 -26.59 -8.10
C THR A 123 3.10 -27.45 -9.34
N ASP A 124 4.20 -27.79 -10.01
CA ASP A 124 4.20 -28.67 -11.17
C ASP A 124 4.81 -30.02 -10.75
N LEU A 125 4.00 -31.07 -10.76
CA LEU A 125 4.42 -32.45 -10.52
C LEU A 125 4.44 -33.18 -11.86
N SER A 126 5.62 -33.66 -12.26
CA SER A 126 5.77 -34.53 -13.42
C SER A 126 6.37 -35.87 -13.00
N TRP A 127 5.73 -36.96 -13.40
CA TRP A 127 6.23 -38.31 -13.24
C TRP A 127 6.27 -39.02 -14.58
N ALA A 128 7.33 -39.79 -14.81
CA ALA A 128 7.49 -40.67 -15.96
C ALA A 128 7.83 -42.07 -15.43
N GLY A 129 7.08 -43.07 -15.89
CA GLY A 129 7.30 -44.48 -15.62
C GLY A 129 8.33 -45.10 -16.55
N ASP A 130 8.46 -46.42 -16.48
CA ASP A 130 9.45 -47.17 -17.26
C ASP A 130 9.07 -47.28 -18.75
N ALA A 131 7.78 -47.14 -19.06
CA ALA A 131 7.26 -47.10 -20.42
C ALA A 131 6.93 -45.65 -20.87
N GLU A 132 7.14 -45.33 -22.15
CA GLU A 132 6.82 -43.99 -22.68
C GLU A 132 5.34 -43.59 -22.53
N SER A 133 4.43 -44.57 -22.45
CA SER A 133 3.00 -44.36 -22.23
C SER A 133 2.66 -43.98 -20.78
N GLU A 134 3.58 -44.18 -19.84
CA GLU A 134 3.37 -43.92 -18.42
C GLU A 134 3.89 -42.52 -18.08
N ARG A 135 3.03 -41.53 -18.23
CA ARG A 135 3.33 -40.15 -17.83
C ARG A 135 2.17 -39.57 -17.03
N LEU A 136 2.51 -38.89 -15.94
CA LEU A 136 1.59 -38.10 -15.14
C LEU A 136 2.14 -36.68 -15.07
N SER A 137 1.32 -35.70 -15.40
CA SER A 137 1.62 -34.28 -15.25
C SER A 137 0.47 -33.63 -14.50
N VAL A 138 0.76 -33.02 -13.36
CA VAL A 138 -0.20 -32.31 -12.52
C VAL A 138 0.32 -30.90 -12.30
N THR A 139 -0.43 -29.91 -12.77
CA THR A 139 -0.19 -28.50 -12.46
C THR A 139 -1.25 -28.05 -11.46
N TYR A 140 -0.79 -27.61 -10.29
CA TYR A 140 -1.64 -27.03 -9.25
C TYR A 140 -1.33 -25.55 -9.14
N ARG A 141 -2.32 -24.68 -9.36
CA ARG A 141 -2.19 -23.24 -9.19
C ARG A 141 -3.13 -22.80 -8.08
N HIS A 142 -2.59 -22.05 -7.12
CA HIS A 142 -3.32 -21.56 -5.98
C HIS A 142 -3.12 -20.06 -5.81
N ARG A 143 -4.21 -19.35 -5.54
CA ARG A 143 -4.21 -17.92 -5.28
C ARG A 143 -4.73 -17.69 -3.87
N ASP A 144 -3.95 -16.97 -3.09
CA ASP A 144 -4.29 -16.53 -1.76
C ASP A 144 -4.54 -15.02 -1.76
N ALA A 145 -5.58 -14.60 -1.05
CA ALA A 145 -5.88 -13.20 -0.79
C ALA A 145 -6.25 -13.02 0.68
N VAL A 146 -5.61 -12.04 1.32
CA VAL A 146 -5.85 -11.69 2.72
C VAL A 146 -6.28 -10.23 2.77
N ASP A 147 -7.49 -10.00 3.26
CA ASP A 147 -8.08 -8.69 3.42
C ASP A 147 -8.22 -8.37 4.92
N TYR A 148 -7.81 -7.16 5.32
CA TYR A 148 -7.96 -6.72 6.71
C TYR A 148 -8.23 -5.22 6.83
N ILE A 149 -8.81 -4.84 7.97
CA ILE A 149 -9.09 -3.45 8.35
C ILE A 149 -8.34 -3.16 9.65
N GLU A 150 -7.62 -2.04 9.68
CA GLU A 150 -6.88 -1.51 10.84
C GLU A 150 -7.31 -0.07 11.17
#